data_AF-A0A1B6HCJ4-F1
#
_entry.id   AF-A0A1B6HCJ4-F1
#
_cell.length_a   1.000
_cell.length_b   1.000
_cell.length_c   1.000
_cell.angle_alpha   90.00
_cell.angle_beta   90.00
_cell.angle_gamma   90.00
#
_symmetry.space_group_name_H-M   'P 1'
#
loop_
_entity.id
_entity.type
_entity.pdbx_description
1 polymer ?
#
loop_
_entity_poly.entity_id
_entity_poly.type
_entity_poly.pdbx_seq_one_letter_code
_entity_poly.pdbx_strand_id
1 'polypeptide(L)'
;VKSKRKKPYLLKAMRREDIYSTANLEKAITRRRKNTVGDKVSWHKIQWLRYLKEEPYKIFYKETLNEDFEFFAIDIAPARKGRRVAHLGLVPLELLYSGQRPVTSAKKRDMLDLLPYIPPVKHGFFTSLIDDSGEPSVDDTPIIDRQSESESD
;
A
#
# COMPACT_ATOMS: atom_id res chain seq x y z
N VAL A 1 -22.23 -30.98 12.55
CA VAL A 1 -20.85 -30.49 12.76
C VAL A 1 -20.89 -29.00 13.11
N LYS A 2 -20.82 -28.63 14.40
CA LYS A 2 -20.77 -27.21 14.84
C LYS A 2 -19.30 -26.76 14.80
N SER A 3 -18.95 -25.94 13.81
CA SER A 3 -17.62 -25.34 13.68
C SER A 3 -17.33 -24.41 14.87
N LYS A 4 -16.23 -24.67 15.58
CA LYS A 4 -15.73 -23.89 16.72
C LYS A 4 -15.24 -22.52 16.25
N ARG A 5 -16.12 -21.53 16.13
CA ARG A 5 -15.72 -20.11 15.88
C ARG A 5 -15.11 -19.52 17.16
N LYS A 6 -13.87 -19.90 17.49
CA LYS A 6 -13.18 -19.47 18.72
C LYS A 6 -12.66 -18.03 18.71
N LYS A 7 -12.73 -17.31 17.58
CA LYS A 7 -12.42 -15.87 17.50
C LYS A 7 -13.32 -15.23 16.43
N PRO A 8 -14.29 -14.36 16.80
CA PRO A 8 -15.06 -13.64 15.81
C PRO A 8 -14.14 -12.68 15.04
N TYR A 9 -14.42 -12.48 13.75
CA TYR A 9 -13.72 -11.46 12.97
C TYR A 9 -14.08 -10.07 13.52
N LEU A 10 -13.07 -9.27 13.82
CA LEU A 10 -13.25 -7.87 14.19
C LEU A 10 -13.35 -7.05 12.90
N LEU A 11 -14.56 -6.70 12.48
CA LEU A 11 -14.76 -5.74 11.39
C LEU A 11 -14.58 -4.32 11.94
N LYS A 12 -13.61 -3.59 11.38
CA LYS A 12 -13.46 -2.14 11.59
C LYS A 12 -13.83 -1.44 10.29
N ALA A 13 -14.94 -0.71 10.29
CA ALA A 13 -15.30 0.16 9.18
C ALA A 13 -14.29 1.32 9.13
N MET A 14 -13.62 1.49 8.00
CA MET A 14 -12.69 2.61 7.77
C MET A 14 -13.41 3.74 7.05
N ARG A 15 -13.13 4.97 7.47
CA ARG A 15 -13.57 6.19 6.79
C ARG A 15 -12.45 6.71 5.89
N ARG A 16 -12.77 7.72 5.08
CA ARG A 16 -11.77 8.40 4.24
C ARG A 16 -10.62 8.94 5.07
N GLU A 17 -10.92 9.48 6.24
CA GLU A 17 -9.94 10.05 7.17
C GLU A 17 -8.96 9.00 7.74
N ASP A 18 -9.28 7.70 7.62
CA ASP A 18 -8.41 6.61 8.06
C ASP A 18 -7.41 6.17 6.97
N ILE A 19 -7.51 6.73 5.75
CA ILE A 19 -6.69 6.33 4.60
C ILE A 19 -5.58 7.37 4.37
N TYR A 20 -4.35 6.96 4.65
CA TYR A 20 -3.16 7.79 4.52
C TYR A 20 -2.29 7.39 3.33
N SER A 21 -1.60 8.36 2.76
CA SER A 21 -0.61 8.17 1.69
C SER A 21 0.72 7.69 2.26
N THR A 22 1.33 6.69 1.60
CA THR A 22 2.67 6.19 1.92
C THR A 22 3.79 6.95 1.21
N ALA A 23 3.47 7.91 0.35
CA ALA A 23 4.44 8.60 -0.50
C ALA A 23 5.59 9.25 0.30
N ASN A 24 5.30 9.82 1.47
CA ASN A 24 6.33 10.44 2.32
C ASN A 24 7.25 9.39 2.96
N LEU A 25 6.71 8.23 3.35
CA LEU A 25 7.51 7.11 3.86
C LEU A 25 8.40 6.53 2.75
N GLU A 26 7.86 6.35 1.55
CA GLU A 26 8.61 5.86 0.39
C GLU A 26 9.78 6.77 0.03
N LYS A 27 9.56 8.10 0.04
CA LYS A 27 10.62 9.10 -0.16
C LYS A 27 11.68 9.08 0.95
N ALA A 28 11.33 8.61 2.15
CA ALA A 28 12.22 8.54 3.31
C ALA A 28 13.10 7.28 3.34
N ILE A 29 12.83 6.29 2.48
CA ILE A 29 13.57 5.03 2.41
C ILE A 29 14.24 4.84 1.04
N THR A 30 15.11 3.85 0.92
CA THR A 30 15.72 3.48 -0.37
C THR A 30 15.60 1.98 -0.59
N ARG A 31 15.05 1.59 -1.75
CA ARG A 31 14.96 0.18 -2.14
C ARG A 31 16.37 -0.39 -2.36
N ARG A 32 16.75 -1.38 -1.56
CA ARG A 32 18.03 -2.08 -1.70
C ARG A 32 17.84 -3.44 -2.38
N ARG A 33 18.85 -3.82 -3.16
CA ARG A 33 18.97 -5.15 -3.79
C ARG A 33 20.04 -6.02 -3.12
N LYS A 34 20.77 -5.46 -2.16
CA LYS A 34 21.86 -6.11 -1.42
C LYS A 34 21.61 -6.01 0.07
N ASN A 35 22.03 -7.03 0.81
CA ASN A 35 22.02 -7.03 2.27
C ASN A 35 23.19 -6.17 2.80
N THR A 36 23.34 -6.09 4.13
CA THR A 36 24.45 -5.36 4.78
C THR A 36 25.82 -6.01 4.55
N VAL A 37 25.87 -7.28 4.15
CA VAL A 37 27.11 -8.04 3.87
C VAL A 37 27.56 -7.88 2.41
N GLY A 38 26.66 -7.46 1.51
CA GLY A 38 26.90 -7.27 0.09
C GLY A 38 26.24 -8.30 -0.83
N ASP A 39 25.60 -9.33 -0.27
CA ASP A 39 24.94 -10.40 -1.03
C ASP A 39 23.63 -9.91 -1.67
N LYS A 40 23.30 -10.48 -2.83
CA LYS A 40 22.06 -10.18 -3.54
C LYS A 40 20.87 -10.74 -2.75
N VAL A 41 19.90 -9.88 -2.45
CA VAL A 41 18.66 -10.27 -1.76
C VAL A 41 17.65 -10.75 -2.79
N SER A 42 17.17 -11.98 -2.63
CA SER A 42 16.02 -12.49 -3.39
C SER A 42 14.74 -12.38 -2.55
N TRP A 43 13.93 -11.36 -2.82
CA TRP A 43 12.67 -11.14 -2.10
C TRP A 43 11.71 -12.33 -2.14
N HIS A 44 11.74 -13.11 -3.23
CA HIS A 44 10.90 -14.30 -3.39
C HIS A 44 11.32 -15.48 -2.52
N LYS A 45 12.60 -15.53 -2.09
CA LYS A 45 13.11 -16.59 -1.21
C LYS A 45 12.90 -16.28 0.27
N ILE A 46 12.53 -15.05 0.62
CA ILE A 46 12.33 -14.64 2.00
C ILE A 46 11.08 -15.33 2.56
N GLN A 47 11.27 -16.08 3.64
CA GLN A 47 10.18 -16.79 4.33
C GLN A 47 9.83 -16.14 5.67
N TRP A 48 10.77 -15.40 6.26
CA TRP A 48 10.61 -14.78 7.56
C TRP A 48 11.09 -13.34 7.51
N LEU A 49 10.21 -12.40 7.87
CA LEU A 49 10.54 -11.00 8.10
C LEU A 49 10.41 -10.64 9.58
N ARG A 50 11.38 -9.88 10.09
CA ARG A 50 11.40 -9.36 11.46
C ARG A 50 11.69 -7.86 11.41
N TYR A 51 10.92 -7.11 12.21
CA TYR A 51 11.03 -5.66 12.35
C TYR A 51 11.23 -5.32 13.82
N LEU A 52 12.17 -4.43 14.11
CA LEU A 52 12.49 -3.95 15.45
C LEU A 52 12.19 -2.46 15.54
N LYS A 53 11.63 -2.01 16.67
CA LYS A 53 11.30 -0.58 16.87
C LYS A 53 12.55 0.26 17.04
N GLU A 54 13.59 -0.34 17.61
CA GLU A 54 14.91 0.26 17.86
C GLU A 54 15.67 0.51 16.56
N GLU A 55 15.38 -0.27 15.50
CA GLU A 55 16.07 -0.21 14.22
C GLU A 55 15.08 -0.03 13.05
N PRO A 56 14.45 1.15 12.94
CA PRO A 56 13.35 1.39 11.99
C PRO A 56 13.77 1.29 10.52
N TYR A 57 15.06 1.42 10.23
CA TYR A 57 15.62 1.35 8.87
C TYR A 57 16.22 -0.01 8.52
N LYS A 58 16.08 -1.02 9.40
CA LYS A 58 16.57 -2.37 9.12
C LYS A 58 15.42 -3.35 8.97
N ILE A 59 15.46 -4.11 7.89
CA ILE A 59 14.60 -5.26 7.69
C ILE A 59 15.45 -6.50 7.97
N PHE A 60 15.09 -7.25 8.99
CA PHE A 60 15.71 -8.53 9.30
C PHE A 60 14.96 -9.63 8.57
N TYR A 61 15.66 -10.55 7.92
CA TYR A 61 15.02 -11.61 7.17
C TYR A 61 15.76 -12.95 7.24
N LYS A 62 15.03 -14.03 6.99
CA LYS A 62 15.55 -15.38 6.73
C LYS A 62 14.91 -15.96 5.49
N GLU A 63 15.67 -16.80 4.79
CA GLU A 63 15.17 -17.63 3.67
C GLU A 63 14.65 -18.99 4.15
N THR A 64 14.74 -19.26 5.44
CA THR A 64 14.29 -20.53 6.07
C THR A 64 13.44 -20.24 7.30
N LEU A 65 12.53 -21.15 7.64
CA LEU A 65 11.76 -21.12 8.89
C LEU A 65 12.51 -21.70 10.10
N ASN A 66 13.78 -22.08 9.96
CA ASN A 66 14.57 -22.60 11.08
C ASN A 66 14.92 -21.46 12.08
N GLU A 67 14.63 -21.69 13.35
CA GLU A 67 14.89 -20.76 14.44
C GLU A 67 16.40 -20.56 14.69
N ASP A 68 17.20 -21.61 14.51
CA ASP A 68 18.64 -21.64 14.80
C ASP A 68 19.48 -20.77 13.86
N PHE A 69 18.97 -20.50 12.65
CA PHE A 69 19.68 -19.65 11.69
C PHE A 69 19.68 -18.19 12.14
N GLU A 70 20.74 -17.45 11.85
CA GLU A 70 20.80 -16.02 12.10
C GLU A 70 19.96 -15.23 11.08
N PHE A 71 19.53 -14.03 11.46
CA PHE A 71 18.83 -13.13 10.55
C PHE A 71 19.85 -12.33 9.71
N PHE A 72 19.64 -12.31 8.40
CA PHE A 72 20.27 -11.32 7.54
C PHE A 72 19.59 -9.96 7.70
N ALA A 73 20.30 -8.88 7.40
CA ALA A 73 19.77 -7.52 7.50
C ALA A 73 19.85 -6.77 6.16
N ILE A 74 18.81 -6.00 5.88
CA ILE A 74 18.76 -5.04 4.77
C ILE A 74 18.62 -3.64 5.36
N ASP A 75 19.55 -2.74 5.02
CA ASP A 75 19.48 -1.34 5.45
C ASP A 75 18.75 -0.48 4.40
N ILE A 76 17.50 -0.16 4.69
CA ILE A 76 16.64 0.68 3.85
C ILE A 76 16.81 2.18 4.13
N ALA A 77 17.81 2.58 4.92
CA ALA A 77 18.11 3.98 5.16
C ALA A 77 18.38 4.75 3.86
N PRO A 78 17.97 6.03 3.79
CA PRO A 78 18.16 6.86 2.61
C PRO A 78 19.65 6.99 2.28
N ALA A 79 19.99 6.84 0.99
CA ALA A 79 21.38 6.89 0.54
C ALA A 79 22.08 8.25 0.81
N ARG A 80 21.32 9.35 0.86
CA ARG A 80 21.83 10.69 1.15
C ARG A 80 21.70 10.98 2.65
N LYS A 81 22.84 11.09 3.35
CA LYS A 81 22.93 11.30 4.81
C LYS A 81 22.12 12.48 5.34
N GLY A 82 21.99 13.58 4.58
CA GLY A 82 21.29 14.79 5.01
C GLY A 82 19.75 14.71 5.05
N ARG A 83 19.15 13.63 4.52
CA ARG A 83 17.69 13.46 4.45
C ARG A 83 17.16 12.41 5.44
N ARG A 84 18.01 11.91 6.34
CA ARG A 84 17.62 10.86 7.28
C ARG A 84 16.82 11.46 8.43
N VAL A 85 15.54 11.12 8.48
CA VAL A 85 14.72 11.36 9.68
C VAL A 85 15.20 10.38 10.76
N ALA A 86 15.25 10.80 12.03
CA ALA A 86 15.74 9.95 13.10
C ALA A 86 14.91 8.66 13.26
N HIS A 87 13.60 8.75 13.02
CA HIS A 87 12.67 7.64 13.15
C HIS A 87 11.56 7.75 12.11
N LEU A 88 11.19 6.62 11.47
CA LEU A 88 10.15 6.59 10.43
C LEU A 88 8.76 7.02 10.96
N GLY A 89 8.47 6.76 12.24
CA GLY A 89 7.23 7.20 12.88
C GLY A 89 7.10 8.71 13.08
N LEU A 90 8.16 9.50 12.82
CA LEU A 90 8.10 10.97 12.83
C LEU A 90 7.78 11.55 11.44
N VAL A 91 7.74 10.70 10.40
CA VAL A 91 7.40 11.15 9.05
C VAL A 91 5.91 11.47 9.02
N PRO A 92 5.51 12.70 8.65
CA PRO A 92 4.11 13.07 8.59
C PRO A 92 3.41 12.26 7.49
N LEU A 93 2.30 11.62 7.87
CA LEU A 93 1.40 10.96 6.95
C LEU A 93 0.32 11.95 6.51
N GLU A 94 0.18 12.10 5.21
CA GLU A 94 -0.87 12.91 4.60
C GLU A 94 -2.05 12.03 4.26
N LEU A 95 -3.26 12.59 4.28
CA LEU A 95 -4.46 11.88 3.81
C LEU A 95 -4.30 11.54 2.33
N LEU A 96 -4.62 10.30 1.96
CA LEU A 96 -4.53 9.88 0.56
C LEU A 96 -5.57 10.60 -0.30
N TYR A 97 -6.75 10.85 0.26
CA TYR A 97 -7.86 11.50 -0.43
C TYR A 97 -8.27 12.77 0.31
N SER A 98 -8.07 13.93 -0.32
CA SER A 98 -8.50 15.23 0.19
C SER A 98 -10.03 15.41 0.13
N GLY A 99 -10.70 14.70 -0.76
CA GLY A 99 -12.13 14.82 -1.02
C GLY A 99 -12.79 13.53 -1.47
N GLN A 100 -13.98 13.65 -2.05
CA GLN A 100 -14.61 12.51 -2.73
C GLN A 100 -13.73 12.10 -3.92
N ARG A 101 -13.48 10.80 -4.06
CA ARG A 101 -12.71 10.28 -5.20
C ARG A 101 -13.56 10.43 -6.47
N PRO A 102 -13.05 11.10 -7.52
CA PRO A 102 -13.79 11.23 -8.76
C PRO A 102 -13.94 9.86 -9.43
N VAL A 103 -15.02 9.71 -10.17
CA VAL A 103 -15.21 8.57 -11.08
C VAL A 103 -14.84 8.99 -12.50
N THR A 104 -14.44 8.04 -13.34
CA THR A 104 -14.20 8.36 -14.74
C THR A 104 -15.49 8.86 -15.39
N SER A 105 -15.36 9.82 -16.32
CA SER A 105 -16.51 10.41 -17.02
C SER A 105 -17.36 9.36 -17.75
N ALA A 106 -16.71 8.35 -18.34
CA ALA A 106 -17.37 7.20 -18.95
C ALA A 106 -18.19 6.41 -17.92
N LYS A 107 -17.59 6.03 -16.78
CA LYS A 107 -18.30 5.28 -15.73
C LYS A 107 -19.45 6.07 -15.14
N LYS A 108 -19.31 7.39 -14.97
CA LYS A 108 -20.42 8.25 -14.51
C LYS A 108 -21.57 8.24 -15.49
N ARG A 109 -21.30 8.36 -16.80
CA ARG A 109 -22.32 8.27 -17.85
C ARG A 109 -23.05 6.94 -17.80
N ASP A 110 -22.31 5.83 -17.75
CA ASP A 110 -22.90 4.50 -17.67
C ASP A 110 -23.80 4.34 -16.43
N MET A 111 -23.37 4.89 -15.28
CA MET A 111 -24.19 4.88 -14.06
C MET A 111 -25.47 5.73 -14.20
N LEU A 112 -25.41 6.86 -14.91
CA LEU A 112 -26.57 7.70 -15.19
C LEU A 112 -27.55 7.00 -16.16
N ASP A 113 -27.04 6.32 -17.17
CA ASP A 113 -27.84 5.54 -18.13
C ASP A 113 -28.56 4.36 -17.46
N LEU A 114 -28.03 3.84 -16.35
CA LEU A 114 -28.63 2.79 -15.55
C LEU A 114 -29.68 3.28 -14.54
N LEU A 115 -29.82 4.60 -14.32
CA LEU A 115 -30.80 5.15 -13.37
C LEU A 115 -32.26 4.73 -13.61
N PRO A 116 -32.76 4.54 -14.84
CA PRO A 116 -34.13 4.06 -15.07
C PRO A 116 -34.44 2.71 -14.40
N TYR A 117 -33.41 1.89 -14.13
CA TYR A 117 -33.54 0.58 -13.47
C TYR A 117 -33.34 0.64 -11.95
N ILE A 118 -33.04 1.82 -11.40
CA ILE A 118 -32.77 2.03 -9.98
C ILE A 118 -33.91 2.88 -9.38
N PRO A 119 -34.39 2.58 -8.16
CA PRO A 119 -35.40 3.41 -7.50
C PRO A 119 -35.02 4.90 -7.45
N PRO A 120 -35.92 5.84 -7.82
CA PRO A 120 -35.63 7.28 -7.89
C PRO A 120 -35.03 7.88 -6.62
N VAL A 121 -35.41 7.35 -5.45
CA VAL A 121 -34.88 7.78 -4.14
C VAL A 121 -33.35 7.66 -4.06
N LYS A 122 -32.74 6.77 -4.85
CA LYS A 122 -31.28 6.56 -4.88
C LYS A 122 -30.55 7.38 -5.94
N HIS A 123 -31.26 8.05 -6.85
CA HIS A 123 -30.65 8.80 -7.95
C HIS A 123 -29.79 9.96 -7.46
N GLY A 124 -30.16 10.57 -6.32
CA GLY A 124 -29.39 11.66 -5.70
C GLY A 124 -27.92 11.30 -5.41
N PHE A 125 -27.66 10.04 -5.04
CA PHE A 125 -26.29 9.56 -4.82
C PHE A 125 -25.46 9.63 -6.10
N PHE A 126 -25.95 9.03 -7.19
CA PHE A 126 -25.22 8.93 -8.46
C PHE A 126 -25.03 10.28 -9.15
N THR A 127 -26.03 11.16 -9.04
CA THR A 127 -25.95 12.52 -9.58
C THR A 127 -24.95 13.40 -8.82
N SER A 128 -24.75 13.15 -7.52
CA SER A 128 -23.77 13.87 -6.69
C SER A 128 -22.31 13.44 -6.91
N LEU A 129 -22.06 12.39 -7.71
CA LEU A 129 -20.71 11.91 -7.97
C LEU A 129 -19.92 12.90 -8.83
N ILE A 130 -18.69 13.20 -8.40
CA ILE A 130 -17.76 14.04 -9.14
C ILE A 130 -17.11 13.20 -10.25
N ASP A 131 -16.99 13.75 -11.45
CA ASP A 131 -16.21 13.12 -12.53
C ASP A 131 -14.83 13.78 -12.66
N ASP A 132 -13.94 13.03 -13.29
CA ASP A 132 -12.55 13.43 -13.51
C ASP A 132 -12.36 14.32 -14.76
N SER A 133 -13.32 15.20 -15.05
CA SER A 133 -13.31 16.01 -16.28
C SER A 133 -12.20 17.08 -16.34
N GLY A 134 -11.26 17.11 -15.37
CA GLY A 134 -10.23 18.15 -15.27
C GLY A 134 -8.82 17.71 -14.79
N GLU A 135 -8.61 16.49 -14.29
CA GLU A 135 -7.27 15.98 -13.95
C GLU A 135 -7.10 14.55 -14.47
N PRO A 136 -5.88 14.05 -14.71
CA PRO A 136 -5.68 12.65 -15.07
C PRO A 136 -5.89 11.75 -13.84
N SER A 137 -6.90 10.90 -13.89
CA SER A 137 -7.20 9.88 -12.89
C SER A 137 -5.92 9.14 -12.50
N VAL A 138 -5.62 9.08 -11.20
CA VAL A 138 -4.66 8.11 -10.67
C VAL A 138 -5.29 6.74 -10.88
N ASP A 139 -4.87 6.16 -11.99
CA ASP A 139 -5.17 4.88 -12.58
C ASP A 139 -5.87 3.88 -11.63
N ASP A 140 -7.09 3.48 -11.99
CA ASP A 140 -7.79 2.31 -11.43
C ASP A 140 -7.18 1.00 -11.97
N THR A 141 -5.89 1.01 -12.34
CA THR A 141 -5.19 -0.24 -12.62
C THR A 141 -5.15 -1.06 -11.33
N PRO A 142 -5.46 -2.36 -11.39
CA PRO A 142 -5.22 -3.23 -10.25
C PRO A 142 -3.76 -3.05 -9.80
N ILE A 143 -3.51 -3.13 -8.48
CA ILE A 143 -2.22 -2.96 -7.76
C ILE A 143 -1.07 -3.87 -8.30
N ILE A 144 -1.31 -4.63 -9.35
CA ILE A 144 -0.33 -5.44 -10.04
C ILE A 144 0.38 -4.55 -11.08
N ASP A 145 1.43 -3.86 -10.64
CA ASP A 145 2.45 -3.32 -11.54
C ASP A 145 3.24 -4.49 -12.18
N ARG A 146 2.63 -5.08 -13.21
CA ARG A 146 3.18 -6.16 -14.04
C ARG A 146 4.47 -5.75 -14.76
N GLN A 147 4.83 -4.46 -14.79
CA GLN A 147 6.04 -3.99 -15.46
C GLN A 147 7.32 -4.21 -14.64
N SER A 148 7.19 -4.60 -13.37
CA SER A 148 8.34 -5.00 -12.53
C SER A 148 8.86 -6.42 -12.80
N GLU A 149 8.22 -7.18 -13.70
CA GLU A 149 8.60 -8.53 -14.15
C GLU A 149 9.35 -8.54 -15.50
N SER A 150 10.07 -7.46 -15.87
CA SER A 150 11.06 -7.59 -16.95
C SER A 150 12.32 -8.29 -16.43
N GLU A 151 12.29 -9.62 -16.49
CA GLU A 151 13.50 -10.43 -16.59
C GLU A 151 14.28 -9.94 -17.81
N SER A 152 15.46 -9.37 -17.57
CA SER A 152 16.50 -9.32 -18.58
C SER A 152 17.41 -10.50 -18.28
N ASP A 153 17.46 -11.46 -19.20
CA ASP A 153 18.41 -12.59 -19.23
C ASP A 153 19.87 -12.13 -19.04
#